data_AF-A0A5B7VYW3-F1
#
_entry.id   AF-A0A5B7VYW3-F1
#
_cell.length_a   1.000
_cell.length_b   1.000
_cell.length_c   1.000
_cell.angle_alpha   90.00
_cell.angle_beta   90.00
_cell.angle_gamma   90.00
#
_symmetry.space_group_name_H-M   'P 1'
#
loop_
_entity.id
_entity.type
_entity.pdbx_description
1 polymer ?
#
loop_
_entity_poly.entity_id
_entity_poly.type
_entity_poly.pdbx_seq_one_letter_code
_entity_poly.pdbx_strand_id
1 'polypeptide(L)'
;MTALTRLESKPAHEHAISSAGSMKQIYEQLLLNDDAMQRRALAQRFLATQLQQAADLPEDMPGDLSALQNFVEQHCIDVARQYADYLQQRKEGGPRQFFSSKAHALFFLQAVAPTKLVDGAWLSGLLRHWRDPRFEGLICTYLEELGEGNPAQNHVVIYRKLLAEHGLQDSGVIADQYYLQGAVQLALGECSDGFLPEVIGYNLGYEVLPLHLLISAYELSELGIDPYYFTLHVTIDNASTGHAHKAVQSVLQLLPIEGDREAFLRRVALGYRLNDLGQGSRAIIESFDLYGEVLSMLERKRPFGQHMHSDYCRFEGKTVNQWLSASEQLPGFLAALENKGWIKRHQDPQASRFWQLIDGDGAAMFGVFSPYEKQLLHDWIGGNWRPEHSPASVRRGTGASAEPLVPGNDPDVASLQAALEGLAAHEQMPVLIPWLSAHRHSHPAGLMATRRFIELKSSLR
;
A
#
# COMPACT_ATOMS: atom_id res chain seq x y z
N MET A 1 16.31 -50.68 4.21
CA MET A 1 15.37 -50.35 5.31
C MET A 1 16.09 -49.40 6.26
N THR A 2 15.82 -48.11 6.11
CA THR A 2 16.40 -47.05 6.96
C THR A 2 15.25 -46.52 7.78
N ALA A 3 15.27 -46.77 9.10
CA ALA A 3 14.20 -46.39 10.00
C ALA A 3 14.19 -44.86 10.18
N LEU A 4 13.11 -44.20 9.76
CA LEU A 4 12.84 -42.80 10.05
C LEU A 4 12.42 -42.69 11.52
N THR A 5 13.31 -42.17 12.35
CA THR A 5 13.00 -41.80 13.74
C THR A 5 12.13 -40.55 13.73
N ARG A 6 10.92 -40.61 14.29
CA ARG A 6 10.10 -39.41 14.52
C ARG A 6 10.78 -38.56 15.60
N LEU A 7 11.24 -37.37 15.22
CA LEU A 7 11.60 -36.32 16.15
C LEU A 7 10.30 -35.70 16.69
N GLU A 8 10.07 -35.82 17.99
CA GLU A 8 9.03 -35.07 18.68
C GLU A 8 9.43 -33.59 18.69
N SER A 9 8.68 -32.78 17.93
CA SER A 9 8.80 -31.33 17.95
C SER A 9 8.30 -30.80 19.29
N LYS A 10 9.22 -30.36 20.16
CA LYS A 10 8.87 -29.39 21.21
C LYS A 10 8.69 -28.02 20.56
N PRO A 11 7.65 -27.25 20.90
CA PRO A 11 7.44 -25.94 20.30
C PRO A 11 8.61 -25.03 20.65
N ALA A 12 9.22 -24.45 19.63
CA ALA A 12 10.11 -23.30 19.79
C ALA A 12 9.31 -22.17 20.41
N HIS A 13 9.92 -21.47 21.37
CA HIS A 13 9.38 -20.32 22.10
C HIS A 13 8.36 -19.50 21.31
N GLU A 14 7.18 -19.32 21.92
CA GLU A 14 6.15 -18.38 21.50
C GLU A 14 6.78 -17.00 21.28
N HIS A 15 7.08 -16.67 20.03
CA HIS A 15 6.96 -15.30 19.57
C HIS A 15 5.48 -14.94 19.67
N ALA A 16 5.19 -13.74 20.18
CA ALA A 16 3.84 -13.26 20.40
C ALA A 16 2.92 -13.63 19.23
N ILE A 17 2.14 -14.69 19.45
CA ILE A 17 1.07 -15.10 18.57
C ILE A 17 0.12 -13.91 18.54
N SER A 18 -0.07 -13.35 17.33
CA SER A 18 -1.08 -12.34 17.04
C SER A 18 -2.35 -12.69 17.80
N SER A 19 -2.70 -11.85 18.78
CA SER A 19 -3.95 -11.98 19.52
C SER A 19 -5.08 -12.07 18.51
N ALA A 20 -5.99 -13.03 18.68
CA ALA A 20 -7.24 -13.04 17.92
C ALA A 20 -7.87 -11.62 18.01
N GLY A 21 -7.89 -10.88 16.88
CA GLY A 21 -8.40 -9.50 16.83
C GLY A 21 -7.43 -8.41 16.33
N SER A 22 -6.31 -8.73 15.68
CA SER A 22 -5.44 -7.71 15.06
C SER A 22 -5.99 -7.20 13.72
N MET A 23 -5.73 -5.95 13.34
CA MET A 23 -6.16 -5.37 12.05
C MET A 23 -5.56 -6.12 10.86
N LYS A 24 -4.32 -6.60 10.97
CA LYS A 24 -3.71 -7.47 9.97
C LYS A 24 -4.53 -8.74 9.75
N GLN A 25 -4.98 -9.41 10.81
CA GLN A 25 -5.80 -10.60 10.69
C GLN A 25 -7.15 -10.31 10.00
N ILE A 26 -7.78 -9.17 10.32
CA ILE A 26 -9.04 -8.76 9.67
C ILE A 26 -8.79 -8.53 8.18
N TYR A 27 -7.75 -7.78 7.82
CA TYR A 27 -7.34 -7.55 6.44
C TYR A 27 -7.10 -8.86 5.68
N GLU A 28 -6.31 -9.78 6.25
CA GLU A 28 -6.02 -11.09 5.63
C GLU A 28 -7.28 -11.95 5.48
N GLN A 29 -8.16 -11.98 6.48
CA GLN A 29 -9.41 -12.74 6.41
C GLN A 29 -10.36 -12.17 5.36
N LEU A 30 -10.46 -10.84 5.24
CA LEU A 30 -11.28 -10.20 4.20
C LEU A 30 -10.71 -10.41 2.80
N LEU A 31 -9.38 -10.46 2.67
CA LEU A 31 -8.70 -10.60 1.37
C LEU A 31 -8.65 -12.06 0.88
N LEU A 32 -8.40 -13.03 1.77
CA LEU A 32 -7.98 -14.39 1.40
C LEU A 32 -8.93 -15.51 1.83
N ASN A 33 -9.86 -15.29 2.77
CA ASN A 33 -10.77 -16.36 3.18
C ASN A 33 -11.68 -16.74 2.01
N ASP A 34 -11.87 -18.01 1.70
CA ASP A 34 -12.75 -18.45 0.60
C ASP A 34 -14.24 -18.47 0.98
N ASP A 35 -14.58 -18.52 2.28
CA ASP A 35 -15.97 -18.54 2.76
C ASP A 35 -16.60 -17.13 2.71
N ALA A 36 -17.43 -16.90 1.69
CA ALA A 36 -18.12 -15.63 1.48
C ALA A 36 -19.07 -15.24 2.63
N MET A 37 -19.70 -16.20 3.31
CA MET A 37 -20.59 -15.88 4.43
C MET A 37 -19.79 -15.39 5.63
N GLN A 38 -18.66 -16.04 5.93
CA GLN A 38 -17.77 -15.60 7.00
C GLN A 38 -17.15 -14.24 6.70
N ARG A 39 -16.64 -14.02 5.48
CA ARG A 39 -16.12 -12.72 5.05
C ARG A 39 -17.15 -11.62 5.22
N ARG A 40 -18.39 -11.84 4.76
CA ARG A 40 -19.48 -10.87 4.89
C ARG A 40 -19.85 -10.58 6.33
N ALA A 41 -19.98 -11.60 7.17
CA ALA A 41 -20.28 -11.41 8.59
C ALA A 41 -19.16 -10.63 9.32
N LEU A 42 -17.90 -10.92 8.98
CA LEU A 42 -16.74 -10.18 9.49
C LEU A 42 -16.77 -8.71 9.02
N ALA A 43 -16.95 -8.48 7.73
CA ALA A 43 -17.00 -7.15 7.11
C ALA A 43 -18.13 -6.29 7.71
N GLN A 44 -19.34 -6.84 7.88
CA GLN A 44 -20.47 -6.14 8.49
C GLN A 44 -20.18 -5.68 9.92
N ARG A 45 -19.66 -6.59 10.76
CA ARG A 45 -19.30 -6.27 12.14
C ARG A 45 -18.17 -5.25 12.20
N PHE A 46 -17.17 -5.39 11.34
CA PHE A 46 -16.04 -4.48 11.27
C PHE A 46 -16.47 -3.07 10.85
N LEU A 47 -17.25 -2.94 9.77
CA LEU A 47 -17.76 -1.65 9.29
C LEU A 47 -18.65 -0.97 10.31
N ALA A 48 -19.52 -1.71 11.01
CA ALA A 48 -20.36 -1.13 12.06
C ALA A 48 -19.50 -0.43 13.14
N THR A 49 -18.40 -1.06 13.56
CA THR A 49 -17.43 -0.44 14.49
C THR A 49 -16.73 0.76 13.87
N GLN A 50 -16.26 0.66 12.62
CA GLN A 50 -15.53 1.76 11.97
C GLN A 50 -16.43 2.97 11.72
N LEU A 51 -17.70 2.76 11.38
CA LEU A 51 -18.66 3.85 11.18
C LEU A 51 -18.99 4.59 12.48
N GLN A 52 -18.99 3.89 13.61
CA GLN A 52 -19.12 4.54 14.92
C GLN A 52 -17.93 5.47 15.20
N GLN A 53 -16.71 5.02 14.88
CA GLN A 53 -15.51 5.85 15.05
C GLN A 53 -15.47 7.01 14.04
N ALA A 54 -15.87 6.75 12.79
CA ALA A 54 -15.95 7.78 11.76
C ALA A 54 -16.96 8.88 12.13
N ALA A 55 -18.01 8.55 12.89
CA ALA A 55 -19.01 9.49 13.40
C ALA A 55 -18.47 10.50 14.43
N ASP A 56 -17.24 10.33 14.93
CA ASP A 56 -16.56 11.29 15.81
C ASP A 56 -15.58 12.24 15.07
N LEU A 57 -15.30 12.00 13.79
CA LEU A 57 -14.42 12.85 12.97
C LEU A 57 -15.07 14.20 12.57
N PRO A 58 -14.37 15.19 12.01
CA PRO A 58 -15.02 16.35 11.41
C PRO A 58 -15.97 15.97 10.25
N GLU A 59 -17.07 16.71 10.09
CA GLU A 59 -17.98 16.58 8.95
C GLU A 59 -17.74 17.72 7.97
N ASP A 60 -16.83 17.49 7.01
CA ASP A 60 -16.41 18.51 6.04
C ASP A 60 -17.29 18.54 4.78
N MET A 61 -17.95 17.42 4.46
CA MET A 61 -18.84 17.30 3.31
C MET A 61 -20.02 18.28 3.43
N PRO A 62 -20.38 19.03 2.37
CA PRO A 62 -21.55 19.91 2.40
C PRO A 62 -22.85 19.10 2.49
N GLY A 63 -23.76 19.52 3.37
CA GLY A 63 -25.10 18.94 3.48
C GLY A 63 -26.02 19.26 2.29
N ASP A 64 -25.74 20.33 1.55
CA ASP A 64 -26.42 20.66 0.29
C ASP A 64 -25.68 20.06 -0.90
N LEU A 65 -26.33 19.13 -1.60
CA LEU A 65 -25.81 18.49 -2.81
C LEU A 65 -25.48 19.47 -3.94
N SER A 66 -26.15 20.63 -3.99
CA SER A 66 -25.85 21.65 -5.02
C SER A 66 -24.45 22.24 -4.86
N ALA A 67 -23.90 22.19 -3.65
CA ALA A 67 -22.56 22.67 -3.33
C ALA A 67 -21.46 21.61 -3.51
N LEU A 68 -21.82 20.34 -3.74
CA LEU A 68 -20.87 19.22 -3.70
C LEU A 68 -19.81 19.29 -4.81
N GLN A 69 -20.22 19.66 -6.03
CA GLN A 69 -19.29 19.85 -7.15
C GLN A 69 -18.29 20.98 -6.85
N ASN A 70 -18.78 22.13 -6.39
CA ASN A 70 -17.93 23.27 -6.03
C ASN A 70 -16.98 22.93 -4.88
N PHE A 71 -17.42 22.13 -3.91
CA PHE A 71 -16.60 21.67 -2.79
C PHE A 71 -15.38 20.87 -3.29
N VAL A 72 -15.59 19.89 -4.18
CA VAL A 72 -14.52 19.09 -4.78
C VAL A 72 -13.58 19.94 -5.64
N GLU A 73 -14.13 20.82 -6.49
CA GLU A 73 -13.33 21.72 -7.33
C GLU A 73 -12.45 22.67 -6.50
N GLN A 74 -13.01 23.24 -5.43
CA GLN A 74 -12.28 24.13 -4.53
C GLN A 74 -11.14 23.39 -3.82
N HIS A 75 -11.37 22.16 -3.37
CA HIS A 75 -10.31 21.33 -2.80
C HIS A 75 -9.16 21.12 -3.80
N CYS A 76 -9.45 20.74 -5.05
CA CYS A 76 -8.43 20.56 -6.07
C CYS A 76 -7.65 21.85 -6.37
N ILE A 77 -8.32 23.01 -6.40
CA ILE A 77 -7.67 24.32 -6.56
C ILE A 77 -6.71 24.60 -5.40
N ASP A 78 -7.13 24.33 -4.16
CA ASP A 78 -6.31 24.58 -2.98
C ASP A 78 -5.11 23.62 -2.89
N VAL A 79 -5.28 22.35 -3.29
CA VAL A 79 -4.18 21.39 -3.43
C VAL A 79 -3.18 21.85 -4.50
N ALA A 80 -3.67 22.29 -5.66
CA ALA A 80 -2.81 22.80 -6.73
C ALA A 80 -2.01 24.03 -6.29
N ARG A 81 -2.62 24.96 -5.54
CA ARG A 81 -1.92 26.12 -4.96
C ARG A 81 -0.84 25.69 -3.99
N GLN A 82 -1.16 24.82 -3.03
CA GLN A 82 -0.20 24.32 -2.05
C GLN A 82 0.98 23.60 -2.71
N TYR A 83 0.73 22.84 -3.77
CA TYR A 83 1.80 22.18 -4.52
C TYR A 83 2.67 23.18 -5.29
N ALA A 84 2.08 24.23 -5.88
CA ALA A 84 2.83 25.30 -6.53
C ALA A 84 3.75 26.04 -5.53
N ASP A 85 3.26 26.32 -4.33
CA ASP A 85 4.05 26.92 -3.25
C ASP A 85 5.20 26.00 -2.83
N TYR A 86 4.94 24.70 -2.68
CA TYR A 86 5.98 23.70 -2.42
C TYR A 86 7.05 23.71 -3.52
N LEU A 87 6.67 23.68 -4.80
CA LEU A 87 7.61 23.71 -5.92
C LEU A 87 8.47 24.99 -5.94
N GLN A 88 7.88 26.13 -5.60
CA GLN A 88 8.62 27.39 -5.49
C GLN A 88 9.66 27.34 -4.37
N GLN A 89 9.30 26.82 -3.19
CA GLN A 89 10.26 26.60 -2.09
C GLN A 89 11.39 25.66 -2.49
N ARG A 90 11.09 24.58 -3.22
CA ARG A 90 12.09 23.64 -3.76
C ARG A 90 13.04 24.32 -4.75
N LYS A 91 12.51 25.16 -5.63
CA LYS A 91 13.31 25.95 -6.59
C LYS A 91 14.26 26.94 -5.90
N GLU A 92 13.87 27.46 -4.74
CA GLU A 92 14.68 28.34 -3.89
C GLU A 92 15.73 27.59 -3.05
N GLY A 93 15.82 26.26 -3.17
CA GLY A 93 16.78 25.43 -2.45
C GLY A 93 16.28 24.95 -1.09
N GLY A 94 14.98 25.05 -0.81
CA GLY A 94 14.37 24.48 0.39
C GLY A 94 14.59 22.96 0.50
N PRO A 95 14.52 22.38 1.72
CA PRO A 95 14.66 20.94 1.93
C PRO A 95 13.42 20.17 1.48
N ARG A 96 13.51 18.84 1.45
CA ARG A 96 12.35 17.99 1.19
C ARG A 96 11.39 18.13 2.36
N GLN A 97 10.09 18.13 2.09
CA GLN A 97 9.06 18.27 3.12
C GLN A 97 8.69 16.92 3.71
N PHE A 98 8.66 15.85 2.93
CA PHE A 98 8.21 14.54 3.40
C PHE A 98 9.35 13.60 3.74
N PHE A 99 10.22 13.30 2.78
CA PHE A 99 11.23 12.27 2.94
C PHE A 99 12.59 12.89 3.21
N SER A 100 13.11 12.67 4.41
CA SER A 100 14.46 13.09 4.80
C SER A 100 15.56 12.26 4.12
N SER A 101 15.29 10.99 3.82
CA SER A 101 16.25 10.05 3.22
C SER A 101 15.55 8.99 2.36
N LYS A 102 16.32 8.12 1.71
CA LYS A 102 15.73 7.03 0.89
C LYS A 102 15.08 5.98 1.79
N ALA A 103 15.69 5.65 2.92
CA ALA A 103 15.11 4.76 3.92
C ALA A 103 13.76 5.28 4.44
N HIS A 104 13.62 6.59 4.66
CA HIS A 104 12.33 7.20 5.03
C HIS A 104 11.27 6.95 3.95
N ALA A 105 11.57 7.21 2.68
CA ALA A 105 10.62 6.93 1.61
C ALA A 105 10.24 5.44 1.54
N LEU A 106 11.22 4.52 1.66
CA LEU A 106 10.96 3.09 1.67
C LEU A 106 10.12 2.64 2.87
N PHE A 107 10.30 3.25 4.05
CA PHE A 107 9.45 3.03 5.22
C PHE A 107 8.00 3.40 4.91
N PHE A 108 7.77 4.58 4.34
CA PHE A 108 6.44 5.04 3.96
C PHE A 108 5.77 4.08 2.96
N LEU A 109 6.50 3.67 1.91
CA LEU A 109 5.96 2.75 0.89
C LEU A 109 5.54 1.39 1.49
N GLN A 110 6.26 0.88 2.48
CA GLN A 110 5.86 -0.34 3.19
C GLN A 110 4.63 -0.10 4.06
N ALA A 111 4.63 1.01 4.80
CA ALA A 111 3.56 1.34 5.72
C ALA A 111 2.21 1.51 5.02
N VAL A 112 2.16 2.13 3.84
CA VAL A 112 0.90 2.28 3.09
C VAL A 112 0.56 1.08 2.20
N ALA A 113 1.44 0.08 2.10
CA ALA A 113 1.25 -1.07 1.23
C ALA A 113 -0.08 -1.82 1.43
N PRO A 114 -0.57 -2.08 2.65
CA PRO A 114 -1.87 -2.75 2.83
C PRO A 114 -3.03 -2.02 2.17
N THR A 115 -2.98 -0.68 2.12
CA THR A 115 -4.02 0.12 1.46
C THR A 115 -3.85 0.09 -0.05
N LYS A 116 -2.62 0.28 -0.53
CA LYS A 116 -2.31 0.41 -1.96
C LYS A 116 -2.33 -0.92 -2.71
N LEU A 117 -2.25 -2.05 -2.01
CA LEU A 117 -2.37 -3.40 -2.58
C LEU A 117 -3.80 -3.88 -2.76
N VAL A 118 -4.80 -3.12 -2.29
CA VAL A 118 -6.23 -3.40 -2.47
C VAL A 118 -6.97 -2.20 -3.07
N ASP A 119 -6.25 -1.34 -3.77
CA ASP A 119 -6.80 -0.13 -4.38
C ASP A 119 -8.01 -0.43 -5.26
N GLY A 120 -9.05 0.39 -5.14
CA GLY A 120 -10.37 0.19 -5.75
C GLY A 120 -11.27 -0.85 -5.07
N ALA A 121 -10.80 -1.66 -4.10
CA ALA A 121 -11.56 -2.81 -3.60
C ALA A 121 -12.94 -2.48 -3.02
N TRP A 122 -13.17 -1.26 -2.55
CA TRP A 122 -14.47 -0.80 -2.03
C TRP A 122 -15.58 -0.83 -3.09
N LEU A 123 -15.23 -0.79 -4.39
CA LEU A 123 -16.18 -0.83 -5.51
C LEU A 123 -16.40 -2.24 -6.06
N SER A 124 -15.58 -3.22 -5.66
CA SER A 124 -15.62 -4.58 -6.22
C SER A 124 -17.00 -5.23 -6.16
N GLY A 125 -17.73 -5.02 -5.07
CA GLY A 125 -19.10 -5.52 -4.88
C GLY A 125 -20.14 -4.92 -5.81
N LEU A 126 -19.84 -3.80 -6.48
CA LEU A 126 -20.75 -3.11 -7.39
C LEU A 126 -20.78 -3.70 -8.80
N LEU A 127 -19.81 -4.55 -9.17
CA LEU A 127 -19.75 -5.18 -10.49
C LEU A 127 -21.01 -5.98 -10.84
N ARG A 128 -21.74 -6.49 -9.83
CA ARG A 128 -23.03 -7.19 -10.03
C ARG A 128 -24.12 -6.29 -10.65
N HIS A 129 -23.98 -4.97 -10.50
CA HIS A 129 -24.92 -3.95 -10.98
C HIS A 129 -24.58 -3.44 -12.39
N TRP A 130 -23.72 -4.12 -13.15
CA TRP A 130 -23.24 -3.69 -14.47
C TRP A 130 -24.34 -3.32 -15.51
N ARG A 131 -25.56 -3.84 -15.32
CA ARG A 131 -26.73 -3.52 -16.15
C ARG A 131 -27.43 -2.22 -15.76
N ASP A 132 -27.25 -1.75 -14.54
CA ASP A 132 -27.90 -0.53 -14.06
C ASP A 132 -27.03 0.69 -14.43
N PRO A 133 -27.53 1.59 -15.30
CA PRO A 133 -26.74 2.74 -15.76
C PRO A 133 -26.36 3.71 -14.63
N ARG A 134 -27.07 3.69 -13.49
CA ARG A 134 -26.75 4.54 -12.32
C ARG A 134 -25.43 4.17 -11.65
N PHE A 135 -24.98 2.92 -11.84
CA PHE A 135 -23.71 2.44 -11.29
C PHE A 135 -22.54 2.62 -12.27
N GLU A 136 -22.79 3.20 -13.45
CA GLU A 136 -21.77 3.27 -14.51
C GLU A 136 -20.53 4.02 -14.07
N GLY A 137 -20.68 5.19 -13.42
CA GLY A 137 -19.55 5.98 -12.95
C GLY A 137 -18.63 5.18 -12.01
N LEU A 138 -19.23 4.54 -11.00
CA LEU A 138 -18.50 3.72 -10.01
C LEU A 138 -17.85 2.48 -10.64
N ILE A 139 -18.55 1.79 -11.54
CA ILE A 139 -17.99 0.61 -12.22
C ILE A 139 -16.86 1.00 -13.16
N CYS A 140 -17.00 2.10 -13.91
CA CYS A 140 -15.94 2.62 -14.76
C CYS A 140 -14.71 3.01 -13.94
N THR A 141 -14.88 3.75 -12.84
CA THR A 141 -13.79 4.05 -11.91
C THR A 141 -13.08 2.77 -11.48
N TYR A 142 -13.81 1.76 -10.99
CA TYR A 142 -13.18 0.50 -10.58
C TYR A 142 -12.41 -0.20 -11.72
N LEU A 143 -12.96 -0.23 -12.93
CA LEU A 143 -12.29 -0.85 -14.07
C LEU A 143 -11.03 -0.10 -14.48
N GLU A 144 -11.01 1.23 -14.33
CA GLU A 144 -9.82 2.08 -14.54
C GLU A 144 -8.75 1.82 -13.46
N GLU A 145 -9.11 1.65 -12.17
CA GLU A 145 -8.20 1.19 -11.10
C GLU A 145 -7.55 -0.17 -11.43
N LEU A 146 -8.35 -1.04 -12.05
CA LEU A 146 -7.92 -2.35 -12.54
C LEU A 146 -7.05 -2.25 -13.80
N GLY A 147 -6.76 -1.04 -14.27
CA GLY A 147 -6.00 -0.75 -15.48
C GLY A 147 -6.70 -1.19 -16.76
N GLU A 148 -8.02 -1.43 -16.72
CA GLU A 148 -8.80 -2.04 -17.80
C GLU A 148 -8.24 -3.41 -18.23
N GLY A 149 -7.52 -4.08 -17.31
CA GLY A 149 -6.80 -5.32 -17.57
C GLY A 149 -5.43 -5.13 -18.26
N ASN A 150 -4.98 -3.91 -18.50
CA ASN A 150 -3.60 -3.62 -18.87
C ASN A 150 -2.69 -3.62 -17.62
N PRO A 151 -1.72 -4.54 -17.51
CA PRO A 151 -0.83 -4.58 -16.34
C PRO A 151 0.02 -3.32 -16.15
N ALA A 152 0.29 -2.57 -17.22
CA ALA A 152 1.03 -1.29 -17.14
C ALA A 152 0.19 -0.15 -16.54
N GLN A 153 -1.13 -0.33 -16.44
CA GLN A 153 -2.07 0.63 -15.88
C GLN A 153 -2.78 0.10 -14.62
N ASN A 154 -2.62 -1.18 -14.28
CA ASN A 154 -3.26 -1.76 -13.09
C ASN A 154 -2.56 -1.27 -11.82
N HIS A 155 -3.30 -0.62 -10.92
CA HIS A 155 -2.76 0.05 -9.75
C HIS A 155 -1.99 -0.90 -8.83
N VAL A 156 -2.57 -2.07 -8.55
CA VAL A 156 -1.93 -3.10 -7.69
C VAL A 156 -0.72 -3.73 -8.36
N VAL A 157 -0.74 -3.99 -9.67
CA VAL A 157 0.45 -4.48 -10.40
C VAL A 157 1.58 -3.46 -10.34
N ILE A 158 1.29 -2.18 -10.58
CA ILE A 158 2.28 -1.10 -10.52
C ILE A 158 2.85 -0.99 -9.10
N TYR A 159 2.01 -1.02 -8.06
CA TYR A 159 2.50 -0.91 -6.68
C TYR A 159 3.31 -2.13 -6.25
N ARG A 160 2.89 -3.35 -6.61
CA ARG A 160 3.69 -4.57 -6.37
C ARG A 160 5.05 -4.50 -7.04
N LYS A 161 5.12 -4.01 -8.29
CA LYS A 161 6.38 -3.81 -8.99
C LYS A 161 7.29 -2.82 -8.24
N LEU A 162 6.75 -1.68 -7.80
CA LEU A 162 7.47 -0.69 -7.01
C LEU A 162 8.06 -1.31 -5.72
N LEU A 163 7.27 -2.09 -4.99
CA LEU A 163 7.75 -2.81 -3.81
C LEU A 163 8.84 -3.83 -4.18
N ALA A 164 8.67 -4.59 -5.27
CA ALA A 164 9.64 -5.59 -5.71
C ALA A 164 11.00 -5.00 -6.06
N GLU A 165 11.02 -3.88 -6.80
CA GLU A 165 12.25 -3.18 -7.21
C GLU A 165 13.11 -2.73 -6.01
N HIS A 166 12.49 -2.55 -4.84
CA HIS A 166 13.16 -2.17 -3.60
C HIS A 166 13.24 -3.30 -2.57
N GLY A 167 12.92 -4.54 -2.96
CA GLY A 167 12.98 -5.70 -2.07
C GLY A 167 12.00 -5.63 -0.89
N LEU A 168 10.86 -4.99 -1.10
CA LEU A 168 9.81 -4.76 -0.09
C LEU A 168 8.66 -5.79 -0.13
N GLN A 169 8.80 -6.87 -0.90
CA GLN A 169 7.73 -7.88 -1.07
C GLN A 169 7.41 -8.63 0.23
N ASP A 170 8.44 -8.91 1.04
CA ASP A 170 8.36 -9.61 2.32
C ASP A 170 8.57 -8.67 3.51
N SER A 171 8.27 -7.37 3.32
CA SER A 171 8.80 -6.31 4.19
C SER A 171 8.18 -6.30 5.59
N GLY A 172 8.73 -7.14 6.47
CA GLY A 172 8.72 -6.97 7.90
C GLY A 172 7.36 -6.97 8.60
N VAL A 173 7.43 -7.00 9.93
CA VAL A 173 6.27 -6.69 10.76
C VAL A 173 6.08 -5.17 10.72
N ILE A 174 5.21 -4.68 9.84
CA ILE A 174 4.73 -3.30 9.91
C ILE A 174 3.72 -3.17 11.06
N ALA A 175 3.50 -1.94 11.54
CA ALA A 175 2.55 -1.70 12.64
C ALA A 175 1.14 -2.14 12.24
N ASP A 176 0.45 -2.85 13.14
CA ASP A 176 -0.88 -3.45 12.88
C ASP A 176 -1.92 -2.40 12.43
N GLN A 177 -1.86 -1.18 12.99
CA GLN A 177 -2.74 -0.07 12.62
C GLN A 177 -2.69 0.34 11.14
N TYR A 178 -1.60 0.03 10.42
CA TYR A 178 -1.45 0.35 9.00
C TYR A 178 -2.33 -0.51 8.08
N TYR A 179 -2.90 -1.61 8.60
CA TYR A 179 -3.85 -2.45 7.87
C TYR A 179 -5.30 -1.90 7.89
N LEU A 180 -5.59 -0.91 8.73
CA LEU A 180 -6.96 -0.40 8.94
C LEU A 180 -7.62 0.07 7.64
N GLN A 181 -6.97 0.95 6.88
CA GLN A 181 -7.53 1.51 5.65
C GLN A 181 -7.76 0.44 4.58
N GLY A 182 -6.80 -0.45 4.35
CA GLY A 182 -6.98 -1.60 3.47
C GLY A 182 -8.15 -2.52 3.90
N ALA A 183 -8.31 -2.75 5.21
CA ALA A 183 -9.42 -3.55 5.74
C ALA A 183 -10.78 -2.86 5.53
N VAL A 184 -10.85 -1.53 5.65
CA VAL A 184 -12.07 -0.74 5.35
C VAL A 184 -12.46 -0.90 3.88
N GLN A 185 -11.50 -0.75 2.95
CA GLN A 185 -11.76 -0.93 1.51
C GLN A 185 -12.32 -2.32 1.19
N LEU A 186 -11.69 -3.37 1.72
CA LEU A 186 -12.15 -4.74 1.52
C LEU A 186 -13.54 -4.99 2.10
N ALA A 187 -13.81 -4.47 3.30
CA ALA A 187 -15.10 -4.66 3.96
C ALA A 187 -16.24 -3.94 3.21
N LEU A 188 -15.99 -2.73 2.70
CA LEU A 188 -16.92 -1.98 1.85
C LEU A 188 -17.25 -2.75 0.56
N GLY A 189 -16.24 -3.36 -0.07
CA GLY A 189 -16.42 -4.20 -1.25
C GLY A 189 -17.26 -5.45 -1.00
N GLU A 190 -17.07 -6.12 0.13
CA GLU A 190 -17.87 -7.31 0.48
C GLU A 190 -19.32 -6.98 0.85
N CYS A 191 -19.56 -5.78 1.38
CA CYS A 191 -20.86 -5.36 1.93
C CYS A 191 -21.59 -4.30 1.09
N SER A 192 -21.20 -4.08 -0.17
CA SER A 192 -21.61 -2.90 -0.94
C SER A 192 -23.12 -2.70 -1.05
N ASP A 193 -23.94 -3.76 -1.17
CA ASP A 193 -25.40 -3.59 -1.27
C ASP A 193 -26.02 -3.07 0.04
N GLY A 194 -25.55 -3.55 1.18
CA GLY A 194 -26.06 -3.14 2.49
C GLY A 194 -25.54 -1.77 2.92
N PHE A 195 -24.37 -1.39 2.42
CA PHE A 195 -23.63 -0.17 2.76
C PHE A 195 -23.45 0.77 1.55
N LEU A 196 -24.38 0.73 0.59
CA LEU A 196 -24.22 1.47 -0.66
C LEU A 196 -23.97 2.98 -0.46
N PRO A 197 -24.72 3.69 0.40
CA PRO A 197 -24.44 5.10 0.66
C PRO A 197 -23.03 5.33 1.24
N GLU A 198 -22.57 4.46 2.15
CA GLU A 198 -21.22 4.54 2.72
C GLU A 198 -20.14 4.26 1.67
N VAL A 199 -20.36 3.31 0.76
CA VAL A 199 -19.46 3.03 -0.38
C VAL A 199 -19.35 4.26 -1.28
N ILE A 200 -20.47 4.90 -1.62
CA ILE A 200 -20.50 6.11 -2.44
C ILE A 200 -19.75 7.27 -1.74
N GLY A 201 -19.99 7.43 -0.44
CA GLY A 201 -19.28 8.42 0.38
C GLY A 201 -17.78 8.18 0.43
N TYR A 202 -17.38 6.94 0.70
CA TYR A 202 -15.97 6.55 0.73
C TYR A 202 -15.31 6.82 -0.62
N ASN A 203 -15.95 6.40 -1.72
CA ASN A 203 -15.49 6.70 -3.07
C ASN A 203 -15.28 8.20 -3.29
N LEU A 204 -16.26 9.03 -2.90
CA LEU A 204 -16.13 10.46 -3.06
C LEU A 204 -14.94 11.06 -2.30
N GLY A 205 -14.64 10.61 -1.09
CA GLY A 205 -13.47 11.09 -0.36
C GLY A 205 -12.15 10.56 -0.92
N TYR A 206 -12.12 9.30 -1.38
CA TYR A 206 -10.89 8.66 -1.87
C TYR A 206 -10.44 9.23 -3.22
N GLU A 207 -11.39 9.51 -4.12
CA GLU A 207 -11.11 10.00 -5.48
C GLU A 207 -10.71 11.49 -5.54
N VAL A 208 -10.73 12.19 -4.40
CA VAL A 208 -10.26 13.59 -4.34
C VAL A 208 -8.77 13.60 -4.12
N LEU A 209 -8.01 14.03 -5.14
CA LEU A 209 -6.55 14.03 -5.15
C LEU A 209 -5.94 14.75 -3.93
N PRO A 210 -5.29 14.03 -2.99
CA PRO A 210 -4.71 14.66 -1.82
C PRO A 210 -3.31 15.20 -2.14
N LEU A 211 -2.94 16.33 -1.52
CA LEU A 211 -1.65 17.01 -1.72
C LEU A 211 -0.44 16.07 -1.58
N HIS A 212 -0.54 15.08 -0.70
CA HIS A 212 0.59 14.23 -0.41
C HIS A 212 1.05 13.40 -1.62
N LEU A 213 0.15 12.99 -2.52
CA LEU A 213 0.55 12.21 -3.71
C LEU A 213 1.46 13.02 -4.63
N LEU A 214 1.20 14.33 -4.79
CA LEU A 214 2.01 15.24 -5.59
C LEU A 214 3.42 15.42 -5.02
N ILE A 215 3.52 15.71 -3.71
CA ILE A 215 4.81 15.89 -3.03
C ILE A 215 5.57 14.56 -3.00
N SER A 216 4.90 13.44 -2.68
CA SER A 216 5.52 12.11 -2.68
C SER A 216 6.07 11.76 -4.06
N ALA A 217 5.32 11.94 -5.14
CA ALA A 217 5.79 11.69 -6.50
C ALA A 217 7.06 12.51 -6.83
N TYR A 218 7.07 13.80 -6.46
CA TYR A 218 8.21 14.68 -6.69
C TYR A 218 9.45 14.20 -5.92
N GLU A 219 9.32 13.93 -4.62
CA GLU A 219 10.45 13.57 -3.76
C GLU A 219 10.95 12.14 -3.96
N LEU A 220 10.07 11.18 -4.31
CA LEU A 220 10.46 9.82 -4.70
C LEU A 220 11.38 9.86 -5.93
N SER A 221 11.05 10.71 -6.91
CA SER A 221 11.88 10.91 -8.10
C SER A 221 13.28 11.41 -7.75
N GLU A 222 13.40 12.36 -6.82
CA GLU A 222 14.69 12.86 -6.33
C GLU A 222 15.51 11.77 -5.61
N LEU A 223 14.82 10.84 -4.94
CA LEU A 223 15.42 9.70 -4.23
C LEU A 223 15.76 8.51 -5.14
N GLY A 224 15.50 8.62 -6.45
CA GLY A 224 15.70 7.53 -7.40
C GLY A 224 14.78 6.34 -7.10
N ILE A 225 13.53 6.62 -6.73
CA ILE A 225 12.43 5.68 -6.59
C ILE A 225 11.39 6.01 -7.67
N ASP A 226 10.85 4.99 -8.33
CA ASP A 226 9.85 5.19 -9.38
C ASP A 226 8.55 5.78 -8.79
N PRO A 227 8.15 7.00 -9.17
CA PRO A 227 6.95 7.63 -8.63
C PRO A 227 5.66 7.20 -9.34
N TYR A 228 5.72 6.30 -10.33
CA TYR A 228 4.67 6.14 -11.34
C TYR A 228 3.27 5.92 -10.74
N TYR A 229 3.15 5.04 -9.74
CA TYR A 229 1.91 4.81 -9.02
C TYR A 229 1.26 6.11 -8.51
N PHE A 230 2.06 7.00 -7.92
CA PHE A 230 1.59 8.28 -7.37
C PHE A 230 1.25 9.28 -8.47
N THR A 231 2.04 9.32 -9.55
CA THR A 231 1.78 10.23 -10.68
C THR A 231 0.57 9.84 -11.52
N LEU A 232 0.20 8.55 -11.54
CA LEU A 232 -0.96 8.05 -12.27
C LEU A 232 -2.23 8.76 -11.76
N HIS A 233 -2.47 8.71 -10.46
CA HIS A 233 -3.58 9.34 -9.73
C HIS A 233 -3.71 10.85 -10.01
N VAL A 234 -2.59 11.57 -10.18
CA VAL A 234 -2.62 13.01 -10.53
C VAL A 234 -3.39 13.29 -11.82
N THR A 235 -3.40 12.34 -12.76
CA THR A 235 -4.09 12.50 -14.06
C THR A 235 -5.52 11.97 -14.01
N ILE A 236 -5.73 10.77 -13.46
CA ILE A 236 -7.03 10.09 -13.48
C ILE A 236 -8.03 10.67 -12.47
N ASP A 237 -7.56 11.22 -11.33
CA ASP A 237 -8.41 11.74 -10.24
C ASP A 237 -8.84 13.20 -10.44
N ASN A 238 -8.71 13.74 -11.66
CA ASN A 238 -8.99 15.16 -11.90
C ASN A 238 -10.50 15.50 -11.72
N ALA A 239 -10.78 16.69 -11.17
CA ALA A 239 -12.15 17.17 -10.93
C ALA A 239 -12.94 17.59 -12.18
N SER A 240 -12.31 17.59 -13.37
CA SER A 240 -12.97 17.98 -14.63
C SER A 240 -13.76 16.82 -15.24
N THR A 241 -13.07 15.75 -15.60
CA THR A 241 -13.68 14.55 -16.22
C THR A 241 -13.19 13.24 -15.60
N GLY A 242 -12.30 13.34 -14.61
CA GLY A 242 -11.69 12.22 -13.92
C GLY A 242 -12.58 11.62 -12.83
N HIS A 243 -11.97 10.83 -11.96
CA HIS A 243 -12.67 10.09 -10.91
C HIS A 243 -13.37 10.98 -9.89
N ALA A 244 -12.73 12.08 -9.46
CA ALA A 244 -13.37 13.06 -8.59
C ALA A 244 -14.71 13.59 -9.14
N HIS A 245 -14.78 13.88 -10.45
CA HIS A 245 -16.02 14.29 -11.10
C HIS A 245 -17.05 13.14 -11.13
N LYS A 246 -16.64 11.94 -11.55
CA LYS A 246 -17.51 10.74 -11.59
C LYS A 246 -18.07 10.40 -10.21
N ALA A 247 -17.30 10.63 -9.14
CA ALA A 247 -17.73 10.38 -7.77
C ALA A 247 -18.88 11.32 -7.37
N VAL A 248 -18.79 12.62 -7.67
CA VAL A 248 -19.89 13.59 -7.46
C VAL A 248 -21.13 13.16 -8.26
N GLN A 249 -20.97 12.81 -9.53
CA GLN A 249 -22.10 12.37 -10.35
C GLN A 249 -22.76 11.09 -9.80
N SER A 250 -21.97 10.17 -9.25
CA SER A 250 -22.48 8.92 -8.67
C SER A 250 -23.34 9.18 -7.44
N VAL A 251 -23.01 10.16 -6.59
CA VAL A 251 -23.87 10.61 -5.48
C VAL A 251 -25.23 11.08 -6.00
N LEU A 252 -25.23 11.90 -7.06
CA LEU A 252 -26.46 12.46 -7.63
C LEU A 252 -27.32 11.40 -8.34
N GLN A 253 -26.70 10.48 -9.08
CA GLN A 253 -27.39 9.43 -9.85
C GLN A 253 -28.01 8.34 -8.95
N LEU A 254 -27.40 8.07 -7.80
CA LEU A 254 -27.86 7.05 -6.84
C LEU A 254 -28.70 7.64 -5.70
N LEU A 255 -28.97 8.95 -5.72
CA LEU A 255 -29.88 9.58 -4.79
C LEU A 255 -31.28 8.95 -4.88
N PRO A 256 -31.89 8.51 -3.76
CA PRO A 256 -33.22 7.91 -3.80
C PRO A 256 -34.29 8.89 -4.33
N ILE A 257 -35.03 8.46 -5.36
CA ILE A 257 -36.18 9.19 -5.88
C ILE A 257 -37.29 9.19 -4.81
N GLU A 258 -37.59 8.01 -4.29
CA GLU A 258 -38.50 7.73 -3.18
C GLU A 258 -37.69 7.21 -1.98
N GLY A 259 -38.00 7.66 -0.77
CA GLY A 259 -37.31 7.26 0.45
C GLY A 259 -36.67 8.44 1.21
N ASP A 260 -35.99 8.11 2.31
CA ASP A 260 -35.37 9.09 3.20
C ASP A 260 -34.02 9.58 2.63
N ARG A 261 -34.07 10.69 1.88
CA ARG A 261 -32.89 11.34 1.31
C ARG A 261 -31.94 11.86 2.39
N GLU A 262 -32.45 12.29 3.54
CA GLU A 262 -31.58 12.76 4.61
C GLU A 262 -30.81 11.59 5.23
N ALA A 263 -31.46 10.43 5.42
CA ALA A 263 -30.76 9.22 5.85
C ALA A 263 -29.70 8.77 4.85
N PHE A 264 -29.99 8.87 3.55
CA PHE A 264 -29.01 8.58 2.50
C PHE A 264 -27.80 9.51 2.63
N LEU A 265 -28.01 10.83 2.69
CA LEU A 265 -26.92 11.81 2.79
C LEU A 265 -26.12 11.67 4.08
N ARG A 266 -26.76 11.41 5.22
CA ARG A 266 -26.06 11.12 6.47
C ARG A 266 -25.10 9.92 6.34
N ARG A 267 -25.54 8.86 5.65
CA ARG A 267 -24.71 7.67 5.43
C ARG A 267 -23.60 7.92 4.40
N VAL A 268 -23.86 8.74 3.37
CA VAL A 268 -22.83 9.22 2.44
C VAL A 268 -21.77 10.03 3.18
N ALA A 269 -22.15 10.94 4.07
CA ALA A 269 -21.21 11.71 4.89
C ALA A 269 -20.38 10.82 5.84
N LEU A 270 -21.00 9.81 6.46
CA LEU A 270 -20.28 8.81 7.26
C LEU A 270 -19.29 7.99 6.42
N GLY A 271 -19.69 7.60 5.22
CA GLY A 271 -18.83 6.93 4.24
C GLY A 271 -17.63 7.80 3.85
N TYR A 272 -17.85 9.08 3.59
CA TYR A 272 -16.79 10.03 3.26
C TYR A 272 -15.74 10.10 4.37
N ARG A 273 -16.18 10.18 5.63
CA ARG A 273 -15.32 10.26 6.81
C ARG A 273 -14.49 9.01 7.08
N LEU A 274 -14.86 7.85 6.53
CA LEU A 274 -14.04 6.63 6.63
C LEU A 274 -12.66 6.80 5.96
N ASN A 275 -12.51 7.71 4.99
CA ASN A 275 -11.21 8.01 4.36
C ASN A 275 -10.19 8.59 5.35
N ASP A 276 -10.67 9.32 6.36
CA ASP A 276 -9.83 9.98 7.36
C ASP A 276 -9.65 9.15 8.64
N LEU A 277 -10.14 7.91 8.65
CA LEU A 277 -10.06 7.03 9.81
C LEU A 277 -8.62 6.48 9.99
N GLY A 278 -8.11 6.54 11.22
CA GLY A 278 -6.76 6.04 11.52
C GLY A 278 -5.66 7.02 11.14
N GLN A 279 -4.48 6.51 10.76
CA GLN A 279 -3.33 7.35 10.44
C GLN A 279 -3.29 7.65 8.95
N GLY A 280 -3.43 8.94 8.61
CA GLY A 280 -3.23 9.42 7.25
C GLY A 280 -1.78 9.34 6.80
N SER A 281 -1.57 9.38 5.48
CA SER A 281 -0.23 9.23 4.86
C SER A 281 0.79 10.24 5.41
N ARG A 282 0.37 11.48 5.70
CA ARG A 282 1.24 12.50 6.30
C ARG A 282 1.71 12.13 7.72
N ALA A 283 0.81 11.62 8.57
CA ALA A 283 1.18 11.17 9.92
C ALA A 283 2.16 9.98 9.86
N ILE A 284 1.97 9.06 8.92
CA ILE A 284 2.91 7.95 8.70
C ILE A 284 4.30 8.48 8.33
N ILE A 285 4.37 9.42 7.38
CA ILE A 285 5.63 10.08 6.98
C ILE A 285 6.28 10.74 8.20
N GLU A 286 5.54 11.56 8.95
CA GLU A 286 6.07 12.27 10.11
C GLU A 286 6.50 11.33 11.27
N SER A 287 6.03 10.08 11.30
CA SER A 287 6.37 9.10 12.33
C SER A 287 7.75 8.44 12.17
N PHE A 288 8.42 8.63 11.03
CA PHE A 288 9.69 7.95 10.76
C PHE A 288 10.83 8.42 11.67
N ASP A 289 11.35 7.51 12.47
CA ASP A 289 12.61 7.67 13.22
C ASP A 289 13.67 6.70 12.69
N LEU A 290 14.67 7.25 11.99
CA LEU A 290 15.75 6.46 11.40
C LEU A 290 16.51 5.61 12.43
N TYR A 291 16.76 6.14 13.63
CA TYR A 291 17.52 5.38 14.63
C TYR A 291 16.66 4.29 15.27
N GLY A 292 15.41 4.61 15.61
CA GLY A 292 14.41 3.64 16.05
C GLY A 292 14.20 2.51 15.06
N GLU A 293 14.17 2.79 13.76
CA GLU A 293 14.06 1.77 12.70
C GLU A 293 15.31 0.88 12.59
N VAL A 294 16.51 1.45 12.74
CA VAL A 294 17.76 0.66 12.82
C VAL A 294 17.76 -0.28 14.03
N LEU A 295 17.36 0.21 15.21
CA LEU A 295 17.25 -0.62 16.41
C LEU A 295 16.20 -1.72 16.26
N SER A 296 15.02 -1.37 15.74
CA SER A 296 13.93 -2.33 15.51
C SER A 296 14.32 -3.41 14.50
N MET A 297 15.06 -3.03 13.46
CA MET A 297 15.66 -3.98 12.51
C MET A 297 16.64 -4.94 13.20
N LEU A 298 17.54 -4.41 14.02
CA LEU A 298 18.50 -5.26 14.75
C LEU A 298 17.80 -6.18 15.74
N GLU A 299 16.76 -5.70 16.45
CA GLU A 299 15.98 -6.54 17.37
C GLU A 299 15.31 -7.71 16.64
N ARG A 300 14.73 -7.48 15.45
CA ARG A 300 14.14 -8.57 14.64
C ARG A 300 15.17 -9.62 14.23
N LYS A 301 16.42 -9.21 13.97
CA LYS A 301 17.50 -10.14 13.60
C LYS A 301 18.18 -10.79 14.80
N ARG A 302 18.11 -10.16 15.96
CA ARG A 302 18.84 -10.53 17.17
C ARG A 302 18.64 -12.01 17.56
N PRO A 303 17.41 -12.59 17.61
CA PRO A 303 17.22 -14.00 17.95
C PRO A 303 17.91 -14.99 17.02
N PHE A 304 18.10 -14.62 15.74
CA PHE A 304 18.73 -15.45 14.72
C PHE A 304 20.24 -15.23 14.63
N GLY A 305 20.72 -14.03 15.00
CA GLY A 305 22.15 -13.69 15.02
C GLY A 305 22.85 -14.06 16.33
N GLN A 306 22.15 -14.07 17.47
CA GLN A 306 22.71 -14.52 18.74
C GLN A 306 23.15 -15.99 18.58
N HIS A 307 24.41 -16.27 18.89
CA HIS A 307 25.12 -17.57 18.72
C HIS A 307 25.75 -17.84 17.36
N MET A 308 25.59 -16.98 16.35
CA MET A 308 26.17 -17.20 15.01
C MET A 308 27.59 -16.62 14.84
N HIS A 309 28.11 -15.91 15.84
CA HIS A 309 29.43 -15.29 15.78
C HIS A 309 30.45 -16.04 16.63
N SER A 310 31.72 -16.06 16.21
CA SER A 310 32.82 -16.56 17.05
C SER A 310 33.17 -15.55 18.15
N ASP A 311 33.62 -16.04 19.30
CA ASP A 311 33.95 -15.19 20.47
C ASP A 311 35.28 -14.41 20.33
N TYR A 312 35.95 -14.51 19.17
CA TYR A 312 37.19 -13.81 18.86
C TYR A 312 36.98 -12.30 18.70
N CYS A 313 35.82 -11.88 18.18
CA CYS A 313 35.50 -10.46 18.00
C CYS A 313 34.82 -9.91 19.24
N ARG A 314 35.45 -8.91 19.88
CA ARG A 314 34.93 -8.25 21.09
C ARG A 314 34.92 -6.73 20.95
N PHE A 315 33.84 -6.13 21.44
CA PHE A 315 33.66 -4.69 21.57
C PHE A 315 33.41 -4.38 23.03
N GLU A 316 34.23 -3.49 23.60
CA GLU A 316 34.15 -3.10 25.02
C GLU A 316 34.07 -4.30 25.99
N GLY A 317 34.86 -5.34 25.69
CA GLY A 317 34.95 -6.56 26.52
C GLY A 317 33.87 -7.62 26.25
N LYS A 318 32.79 -7.28 25.54
CA LYS A 318 31.69 -8.21 25.19
C LYS A 318 31.84 -8.79 23.78
N THR A 319 31.44 -10.04 23.57
CA THR A 319 31.35 -10.65 22.22
C THR A 319 30.09 -10.17 21.50
N VAL A 320 30.04 -10.32 20.16
CA VAL A 320 28.83 -9.99 19.38
C VAL A 320 27.61 -10.78 19.89
N ASN A 321 27.77 -12.05 20.22
CA ASN A 321 26.68 -12.86 20.79
C ASN A 321 26.15 -12.31 22.12
N GLN A 322 27.04 -11.77 22.97
CA GLN A 322 26.65 -11.14 24.23
C GLN A 322 25.92 -9.80 24.01
N TRP A 323 26.33 -9.02 23.00
CA TRP A 323 25.60 -7.81 22.61
C TRP A 323 24.20 -8.12 22.06
N LEU A 324 24.06 -9.22 21.32
CA LEU A 324 22.79 -9.70 20.77
C LEU A 324 21.95 -10.52 21.76
N SER A 325 22.35 -10.68 23.02
CA SER A 325 21.58 -11.53 23.94
C SER A 325 20.30 -10.87 24.48
N ALA A 326 20.22 -9.54 24.44
CA ALA A 326 19.10 -8.77 24.98
C ALA A 326 18.88 -7.47 24.20
N SER A 327 17.62 -7.01 24.10
CA SER A 327 17.24 -5.85 23.29
C SER A 327 17.85 -4.55 23.79
N GLU A 328 17.92 -4.40 25.11
CA GLU A 328 18.41 -3.22 25.81
C GLU A 328 19.90 -2.96 25.55
N GLN A 329 20.62 -3.96 25.04
CA GLN A 329 22.04 -3.87 24.71
C GLN A 329 22.30 -3.32 23.30
N LEU A 330 21.32 -3.30 22.40
CA LEU A 330 21.51 -2.88 21.00
C LEU A 330 21.99 -1.43 20.84
N PRO A 331 21.46 -0.43 21.59
CA PRO A 331 21.99 0.93 21.53
C PRO A 331 23.48 0.99 21.92
N GLY A 332 23.84 0.29 23.00
CA GLY A 332 25.22 0.17 23.47
C GLY A 332 26.13 -0.55 22.47
N PHE A 333 25.61 -1.56 21.76
CA PHE A 333 26.37 -2.27 20.74
C PHE A 333 26.72 -1.37 19.55
N LEU A 334 25.76 -0.59 19.06
CA LEU A 334 25.99 0.38 18.00
C LEU A 334 27.02 1.45 18.42
N ALA A 335 26.91 1.97 19.64
CA ALA A 335 27.89 2.90 20.20
C ALA A 335 29.29 2.27 20.28
N ALA A 336 29.40 1.01 20.70
CA ALA A 336 30.68 0.32 20.78
C ALA A 336 31.31 0.07 19.39
N LEU A 337 30.49 -0.20 18.37
CA LEU A 337 30.95 -0.30 16.97
C LEU A 337 31.46 1.06 16.44
N GLU A 338 30.79 2.15 16.79
CA GLU A 338 31.22 3.51 16.45
C GLU A 338 32.52 3.90 17.17
N ASN A 339 32.60 3.71 18.49
CA ASN A 339 33.79 3.97 19.30
C ASN A 339 35.02 3.21 18.79
N LYS A 340 34.83 2.00 18.26
CA LYS A 340 35.90 1.18 17.68
C LYS A 340 36.25 1.56 16.23
N GLY A 341 35.54 2.50 15.63
CA GLY A 341 35.72 2.95 14.24
C GLY A 341 35.24 1.92 13.20
N TRP A 342 34.44 0.93 13.61
CA TRP A 342 33.81 0.00 12.67
C TRP A 342 32.65 0.65 11.93
N ILE A 343 31.97 1.57 12.62
CA ILE A 343 30.97 2.46 12.06
C ILE A 343 31.53 3.87 12.13
N LYS A 344 31.55 4.56 10.99
CA LYS A 344 31.99 5.95 10.86
C LYS A 344 30.78 6.80 10.48
N ARG A 345 30.14 7.36 11.49
CA ARG A 345 28.97 8.24 11.33
C ARG A 345 29.31 9.50 10.54
N HIS A 346 28.33 10.01 9.79
CA HIS A 346 28.43 11.24 9.03
C HIS A 346 29.53 11.22 7.95
N GLN A 347 29.84 10.04 7.43
CA GLN A 347 30.84 9.80 6.39
C GLN A 347 30.26 8.84 5.34
N ASP A 348 30.97 8.67 4.23
CA ASP A 348 30.65 7.64 3.25
C ASP A 348 30.52 6.27 3.94
N PRO A 349 29.36 5.58 3.83
CA PRO A 349 29.18 4.25 4.40
C PRO A 349 30.26 3.26 4.01
N GLN A 350 30.85 3.38 2.80
CA GLN A 350 31.95 2.52 2.37
C GLN A 350 33.22 2.68 3.20
N ALA A 351 33.39 3.78 3.93
CA ALA A 351 34.50 3.98 4.86
C ALA A 351 34.32 3.20 6.18
N SER A 352 33.13 2.65 6.45
CA SER A 352 32.80 1.86 7.63
C SER A 352 33.08 0.38 7.39
N ARG A 353 33.91 -0.22 8.25
CA ARG A 353 34.18 -1.67 8.20
C ARG A 353 32.91 -2.50 8.33
N PHE A 354 31.97 -2.08 9.18
CA PHE A 354 30.71 -2.80 9.36
C PHE A 354 29.90 -2.86 8.04
N TRP A 355 29.89 -1.76 7.26
CA TRP A 355 29.22 -1.71 5.97
C TRP A 355 29.82 -2.71 4.97
N GLN A 356 31.15 -2.77 4.89
CA GLN A 356 31.87 -3.72 4.02
C GLN A 356 31.62 -5.21 4.39
N LEU A 357 31.14 -5.48 5.61
CA LEU A 357 30.77 -6.85 6.01
C LEU A 357 29.36 -7.23 5.53
N ILE A 358 28.48 -6.26 5.26
CA ILE A 358 27.08 -6.50 4.86
C ILE A 358 26.82 -6.26 3.36
N ASP A 359 27.66 -5.45 2.72
CA ASP A 359 27.50 -5.04 1.33
C ASP A 359 28.83 -5.06 0.57
N GLY A 360 28.78 -5.52 -0.69
CA GLY A 360 29.95 -5.74 -1.55
C GLY A 360 30.26 -7.20 -1.88
N ASP A 361 31.13 -7.40 -2.87
CA ASP A 361 31.56 -8.74 -3.31
C ASP A 361 32.30 -9.47 -2.19
N GLY A 362 31.81 -10.66 -1.82
CA GLY A 362 32.40 -11.46 -0.74
C GLY A 362 32.07 -10.98 0.68
N ALA A 363 31.07 -10.11 0.85
CA ALA A 363 30.59 -9.66 2.16
C ALA A 363 30.27 -10.86 3.08
N ALA A 364 30.90 -10.91 4.26
CA ALA A 364 30.78 -12.03 5.19
C ALA A 364 29.33 -12.25 5.72
N MET A 365 28.51 -11.20 5.71
CA MET A 365 27.10 -11.23 6.09
C MET A 365 26.17 -11.08 4.86
N PHE A 366 26.62 -11.52 3.69
CA PHE A 366 25.79 -11.56 2.48
C PHE A 366 24.47 -12.30 2.74
N GLY A 367 23.35 -11.69 2.33
CA GLY A 367 22.00 -12.24 2.52
C GLY A 367 21.39 -12.06 3.91
N VAL A 368 22.13 -11.55 4.90
CA VAL A 368 21.60 -11.32 6.26
C VAL A 368 20.62 -10.14 6.30
N PHE A 369 20.92 -9.07 5.57
CA PHE A 369 20.12 -7.84 5.52
C PHE A 369 19.39 -7.73 4.19
N SER A 370 18.09 -7.48 4.24
CA SER A 370 17.26 -7.15 3.07
C SER A 370 17.68 -5.80 2.48
N PRO A 371 17.26 -5.49 1.24
CA PRO A 371 17.58 -4.21 0.61
C PRO A 371 17.15 -2.98 1.44
N TYR A 372 15.97 -3.01 2.06
CA TYR A 372 15.51 -1.93 2.95
C TYR A 372 16.40 -1.78 4.19
N GLU A 373 16.77 -2.87 4.84
CA GLU A 373 17.60 -2.84 6.05
C GLU A 373 19.02 -2.36 5.75
N LYS A 374 19.55 -2.71 4.56
CA LYS A 374 20.77 -2.10 4.05
C LYS A 374 20.60 -0.60 3.83
N GLN A 375 19.50 -0.13 3.26
CA GLN A 375 19.25 1.30 3.09
C GLN A 375 19.13 2.05 4.43
N LEU A 376 18.49 1.44 5.45
CA LEU A 376 18.46 1.98 6.81
C LEU A 376 19.85 2.18 7.37
N LEU A 377 20.70 1.15 7.30
CA LEU A 377 22.09 1.22 7.76
C LEU A 377 22.91 2.21 6.94
N HIS A 378 22.70 2.27 5.63
CA HIS A 378 23.37 3.20 4.73
C HIS A 378 23.07 4.65 5.14
N ASP A 379 21.79 5.00 5.24
CA ASP A 379 21.35 6.36 5.57
C ASP A 379 21.70 6.73 7.02
N TRP A 380 21.65 5.75 7.93
CA TRP A 380 22.11 5.95 9.29
C TRP A 380 23.61 6.24 9.29
N ILE A 381 24.48 5.33 8.83
CA ILE A 381 25.94 5.55 8.79
C ILE A 381 26.28 6.87 8.08
N GLY A 382 25.67 7.12 6.92
CA GLY A 382 25.83 8.33 6.12
C GLY A 382 25.45 9.61 6.86
N GLY A 383 24.35 9.61 7.63
CA GLY A 383 23.92 10.78 8.40
C GLY A 383 23.78 12.04 7.53
N ASN A 384 24.68 13.01 7.73
CA ASN A 384 24.68 14.28 7.00
C ASN A 384 25.64 14.27 5.79
N TRP A 385 26.35 13.16 5.57
CA TRP A 385 27.22 12.99 4.43
C TRP A 385 26.41 13.05 3.14
N ARG A 386 26.98 13.71 2.14
CA ARG A 386 26.44 13.75 0.78
C ARG A 386 27.55 13.29 -0.17
N PRO A 387 27.25 12.39 -1.12
CA PRO A 387 28.22 12.03 -2.14
C PRO A 387 28.61 13.27 -2.96
N GLU A 388 29.90 13.44 -3.24
CA GLU A 388 30.43 14.56 -4.04
C GLU A 388 29.80 14.62 -5.44
N HIS A 389 29.41 13.46 -5.97
CA HIS A 389 28.67 13.31 -7.20
C HIS A 389 27.38 12.55 -6.89
N SER A 390 26.26 13.27 -6.75
CA SER A 390 24.96 12.61 -6.80
C SER A 390 24.81 12.03 -8.21
N PRO A 391 24.55 10.71 -8.38
CA PRO A 391 24.21 10.20 -9.70
C PRO A 391 23.05 11.05 -10.22
N ALA A 392 23.16 11.55 -11.45
CA ALA A 392 22.11 12.36 -12.06
C ALA A 392 20.79 11.65 -11.84
N SER A 393 19.76 12.37 -11.36
CA SER A 393 18.44 11.77 -11.20
C SER A 393 18.13 11.13 -12.54
N VAL A 394 17.88 9.81 -12.53
CA VAL A 394 17.56 9.13 -13.76
C VAL A 394 16.20 9.71 -14.13
N ARG A 395 16.19 10.73 -14.99
CA ARG A 395 15.03 11.06 -15.81
C ARG A 395 14.81 9.82 -16.68
N ARG A 396 14.20 8.78 -16.12
CA ARG A 396 13.58 7.74 -16.91
C ARG A 396 12.47 8.49 -17.64
N GLY A 397 12.76 8.86 -18.89
CA GLY A 397 11.74 9.31 -19.81
C GLY A 397 10.60 8.30 -19.76
N THR A 398 9.37 8.82 -19.77
CA THR A 398 8.11 8.13 -20.11
C THR A 398 8.36 6.66 -20.32
N GLY A 399 8.24 5.87 -19.26
CA GLY A 399 8.63 4.47 -19.26
C GLY A 399 8.04 3.82 -20.50
N ALA A 400 8.90 3.41 -21.42
CA ALA A 400 8.63 2.20 -22.17
C ALA A 400 8.63 1.11 -21.10
N SER A 401 7.51 1.02 -20.39
CA SER A 401 7.16 -0.11 -19.55
C SER A 401 7.30 -1.30 -20.48
N ALA A 402 8.38 -2.05 -20.31
CA ALA A 402 8.36 -3.43 -20.76
C ALA A 402 7.06 -3.99 -20.20
N GLU A 403 6.10 -4.27 -21.08
CA GLU A 403 4.83 -4.84 -20.67
C GLU A 403 5.16 -6.01 -19.76
N PRO A 404 4.64 -6.06 -18.52
CA PRO A 404 4.78 -7.22 -17.69
C PRO A 404 4.31 -8.42 -18.51
N LEU A 405 5.25 -9.26 -18.92
CA LEU A 405 4.96 -10.40 -19.78
C LEU A 405 4.07 -11.34 -18.97
N VAL A 406 2.79 -11.36 -19.29
CA VAL A 406 1.88 -12.39 -18.81
C VAL A 406 2.41 -13.71 -19.35
N PRO A 407 2.73 -14.70 -18.50
CA PRO A 407 3.18 -16.00 -18.98
C PRO A 407 2.11 -16.58 -19.91
N GLY A 408 2.47 -16.86 -21.17
CA GLY A 408 1.52 -17.40 -22.16
C GLY A 408 0.88 -18.74 -21.79
N ASN A 409 1.40 -19.42 -20.76
CA ASN A 409 0.94 -20.71 -20.24
C ASN A 409 0.50 -20.65 -18.76
N ASP A 410 -0.10 -19.54 -18.33
CA ASP A 410 -0.63 -19.44 -16.96
C ASP A 410 -1.82 -20.42 -16.74
N PRO A 411 -1.78 -21.29 -15.70
CA PRO A 411 -2.81 -22.30 -15.48
C PRO A 411 -4.18 -21.73 -15.10
N ASP A 412 -4.21 -20.56 -14.45
CA ASP A 412 -5.46 -19.90 -14.07
C ASP A 412 -6.11 -19.26 -15.29
N VAL A 413 -5.31 -18.71 -16.21
CA VAL A 413 -5.81 -18.23 -17.52
C VAL A 413 -6.46 -19.37 -18.30
N ALA A 414 -5.79 -20.53 -18.40
CA ALA A 414 -6.33 -21.70 -19.09
C ALA A 414 -7.62 -22.21 -18.43
N SER A 415 -7.65 -22.26 -17.08
CA SER A 415 -8.83 -22.69 -16.32
C SER A 415 -10.01 -21.74 -16.51
N LEU A 416 -9.77 -20.42 -16.50
CA LEU A 416 -10.80 -19.42 -16.76
C LEU A 416 -11.32 -19.53 -18.21
N GLN A 417 -10.44 -19.68 -19.20
CA GLN A 417 -10.86 -19.85 -20.59
C GLN A 417 -11.76 -21.09 -20.76
N ALA A 418 -11.38 -22.22 -20.17
CA ALA A 418 -12.19 -23.44 -20.18
C ALA A 418 -13.55 -23.23 -19.48
N ALA A 419 -13.59 -22.48 -18.37
CA ALA A 419 -14.84 -22.18 -17.67
C ALA A 419 -15.78 -21.25 -18.45
N LEU A 420 -15.25 -20.46 -19.39
CA LEU A 420 -16.04 -19.57 -20.26
C LEU A 420 -16.48 -20.25 -21.56
N GLU A 421 -15.85 -21.36 -21.94
CA GLU A 421 -16.12 -22.06 -23.18
C GLU A 421 -17.56 -22.60 -23.23
N GLY A 422 -18.25 -22.36 -24.35
CA GLY A 422 -19.63 -22.79 -24.54
C GLY A 422 -20.70 -21.96 -23.82
N LEU A 423 -20.31 -21.02 -22.95
CA LEU A 423 -21.25 -20.11 -22.27
C LEU A 423 -21.66 -18.95 -23.17
N ALA A 424 -22.95 -18.58 -23.13
CA ALA A 424 -23.42 -17.37 -23.77
C ALA A 424 -22.85 -16.11 -23.09
N ALA A 425 -22.81 -14.99 -23.82
CA ALA A 425 -22.23 -13.73 -23.34
C ALA A 425 -22.74 -13.30 -21.96
N HIS A 426 -24.04 -13.47 -21.68
CA HIS A 426 -24.63 -13.10 -20.39
C HIS A 426 -24.27 -14.08 -19.25
N GLU A 427 -24.00 -15.35 -19.57
CA GLU A 427 -23.61 -16.40 -18.61
C GLU A 427 -22.13 -16.30 -18.23
N GLN A 428 -21.31 -15.68 -19.08
CA GLN A 428 -19.90 -15.41 -18.80
C GLN A 428 -19.71 -14.36 -17.68
N MET A 429 -20.59 -13.37 -17.57
CA MET A 429 -20.48 -12.29 -16.56
C MET A 429 -20.31 -12.77 -15.11
N PRO A 430 -21.18 -13.63 -14.56
CA PRO A 430 -21.00 -14.13 -13.18
C PRO A 430 -19.75 -14.98 -12.99
N VAL A 431 -19.22 -15.61 -14.05
CA VAL A 431 -17.94 -16.35 -14.01
C VAL A 431 -16.75 -15.40 -13.93
N LEU A 432 -16.84 -14.24 -14.58
CA LEU A 432 -15.77 -13.23 -14.61
C LEU A 432 -15.66 -12.42 -13.32
N ILE A 433 -16.79 -12.01 -12.73
CA ILE A 433 -16.82 -11.10 -11.56
C ILE A 433 -15.86 -11.53 -10.43
N PRO A 434 -15.80 -12.80 -9.99
CA PRO A 434 -14.86 -13.22 -8.95
C PRO A 434 -13.38 -12.98 -9.26
N TRP A 435 -13.00 -12.98 -10.55
CA TRP A 435 -11.62 -12.72 -11.00
C TRP A 435 -11.24 -11.25 -10.95
N LEU A 436 -12.21 -10.35 -10.89
CA LEU A 436 -11.98 -8.92 -10.71
C LEU A 436 -11.83 -8.54 -9.23
N SER A 437 -11.95 -9.47 -8.29
CA SER A 437 -11.77 -9.18 -6.85
C SER A 437 -10.36 -8.69 -6.50
N ALA A 438 -10.24 -7.97 -5.37
CA ALA A 438 -8.99 -7.42 -4.82
C ALA A 438 -7.81 -8.42 -4.79
N HIS A 439 -8.10 -9.69 -4.50
CA HIS A 439 -7.09 -10.74 -4.46
C HIS A 439 -6.58 -11.17 -5.85
N ARG A 440 -7.43 -11.10 -6.88
CA ARG A 440 -7.22 -11.77 -8.18
C ARG A 440 -6.97 -10.84 -9.36
N HIS A 441 -7.48 -9.61 -9.34
CA HIS A 441 -7.51 -8.76 -10.54
C HIS A 441 -6.12 -8.44 -11.12
N SER A 442 -5.09 -8.41 -10.27
CA SER A 442 -3.69 -8.19 -10.67
C SER A 442 -2.98 -9.46 -11.18
N HIS A 443 -3.61 -10.64 -11.09
CA HIS A 443 -3.10 -11.89 -11.66
C HIS A 443 -3.38 -11.94 -13.17
N PRO A 444 -2.56 -12.63 -13.99
CA PRO A 444 -2.85 -12.91 -15.41
C PRO A 444 -4.31 -13.19 -15.76
N ALA A 445 -4.96 -14.11 -15.04
CA ALA A 445 -6.37 -14.45 -15.23
C ALA A 445 -7.33 -13.29 -14.88
N GLY A 446 -7.03 -12.50 -13.84
CA GLY A 446 -7.78 -11.31 -13.48
C GLY A 446 -7.68 -10.20 -14.52
N LEU A 447 -6.50 -9.98 -15.10
CA LEU A 447 -6.28 -9.04 -16.20
C LEU A 447 -7.08 -9.45 -17.45
N MET A 448 -7.06 -10.75 -17.79
CA MET A 448 -7.90 -11.30 -18.87
C MET A 448 -9.39 -11.12 -18.56
N ALA A 449 -9.82 -11.45 -17.34
CA ALA A 449 -11.21 -11.34 -16.93
C ALA A 449 -11.71 -9.90 -17.02
N THR A 450 -10.89 -8.93 -16.63
CA THR A 450 -11.21 -7.49 -16.69
C THR A 450 -11.47 -7.05 -18.13
N ARG A 451 -10.57 -7.38 -19.06
CA ARG A 451 -10.77 -7.09 -20.50
C ARG A 451 -12.06 -7.72 -21.02
N ARG A 452 -12.28 -8.99 -20.69
CA ARG A 452 -13.47 -9.72 -21.14
C ARG A 452 -14.76 -9.14 -20.55
N PHE A 453 -14.74 -8.72 -19.30
CA PHE A 453 -15.87 -8.07 -18.64
C PHE A 453 -16.24 -6.76 -19.35
N ILE A 454 -15.25 -5.93 -19.69
CA ILE A 454 -15.45 -4.66 -20.43
C ILE A 454 -16.07 -4.91 -21.81
N GLU A 455 -15.55 -5.88 -22.57
CA GLU A 455 -16.08 -6.28 -23.88
C GLU A 455 -17.56 -6.71 -23.79
N LEU A 456 -17.89 -7.56 -22.82
CA LEU A 456 -19.25 -8.06 -22.63
C LEU A 456 -20.19 -6.97 -22.14
N LYS A 457 -19.75 -6.11 -21.21
CA LYS A 457 -20.55 -5.01 -20.69
C LYS A 457 -20.94 -4.04 -21.80
N SER A 458 -20.03 -3.79 -22.75
CA SER A 458 -20.26 -2.89 -23.88
C SER A 458 -21.18 -3.48 -24.95
N SER A 459 -21.20 -4.81 -25.11
CA SER A 459 -22.01 -5.50 -26.12
C SER A 459 -23.39 -5.98 -25.63
N LEU A 460 -23.57 -6.11 -24.31
CA LEU A 460 -24.84 -6.53 -23.69
C LEU A 460 -25.72 -5.36 -23.23
N ARG A 461 -25.27 -4.13 -23.42
CA ARG A 461 -26.08 -2.91 -23.32
C ARG A 461 -26.65 -2.57 -24.69
#